data_AF-A0A1Y5EN58-F1
#
_entry.id   AF-A0A1Y5EN58-F1
#
_cell.length_a   1.000
_cell.length_b   1.000
_cell.length_c   1.000
_cell.angle_alpha   90.00
_cell.angle_beta   90.00
_cell.angle_gamma   90.00
#
_symmetry.space_group_name_H-M   'P 1'
#
loop_
_entity.id
_entity.type
_entity.pdbx_description
1 polymer ?
#
loop_
_entity_poly.entity_id
_entity_poly.type
_entity_poly.pdbx_seq_one_letter_code
_entity_poly.pdbx_strand_id
1 'polypeptide(L)'
;MYSQFFIAPQLPDVENALAFQKCLVIGNYLMLLSLFIVASSIFITFAFDEHFTISAQVLAHIATIVFAGLLKIGYVLRCVALHGFGKRNF
;
A
#
# COMPACT_ATOMS: atom_id res chain seq x y z
N MET A 1 16.38 -3.67 5.74
CA MET A 1 14.89 -3.58 5.69
C MET A 1 14.44 -4.33 4.44
N TYR A 2 13.53 -5.31 4.51
CA TYR A 2 13.04 -6.02 3.32
C TYR A 2 12.07 -5.11 2.53
N SER A 3 12.62 -4.12 1.83
CA SER A 3 11.91 -3.31 0.84
C SER A 3 11.92 -4.01 -0.52
N GLN A 4 11.48 -5.28 -0.54
CA GLN A 4 11.42 -6.05 -1.77
C GLN A 4 10.18 -5.55 -2.53
N PHE A 5 10.43 -4.75 -3.56
CA PHE A 5 9.42 -4.37 -4.57
C PHE A 5 9.44 -5.32 -5.78
N PHE A 6 10.34 -6.31 -5.75
CA PHE A 6 10.53 -7.30 -6.80
C PHE A 6 10.59 -8.69 -6.17
N ILE A 7 10.31 -9.71 -7.00
CA ILE A 7 10.50 -11.10 -6.60
C ILE A 7 12.00 -11.37 -6.54
N ALA A 8 12.45 -11.96 -5.44
CA ALA A 8 13.84 -12.25 -5.19
C ALA A 8 14.21 -13.49 -5.99
N PRO A 9 15.40 -13.52 -6.62
CA PRO A 9 15.85 -14.68 -7.37
C PRO A 9 16.12 -15.89 -6.46
N GLN A 10 16.33 -15.67 -5.17
CA GLN A 10 16.48 -16.72 -4.16
C GLN A 10 15.42 -16.53 -3.07
N LEU A 11 14.56 -17.53 -2.93
CA LEU A 11 13.51 -17.61 -1.92
C LEU A 11 14.02 -18.39 -0.71
N PRO A 12 13.61 -18.03 0.52
CA PRO A 12 13.85 -18.86 1.70
C PRO A 12 13.13 -20.21 1.55
N ASP A 13 13.73 -21.27 2.11
CA ASP A 13 13.17 -22.62 2.12
C ASP A 13 12.04 -22.73 3.15
N VAL A 14 10.91 -22.11 2.82
CA VAL A 14 9.67 -22.15 3.60
C VAL A 14 8.54 -22.61 2.68
N GLU A 15 7.61 -23.36 3.25
CA GLU A 15 6.42 -23.78 2.53
C GLU A 15 5.68 -22.54 2.00
N ASN A 16 5.32 -22.54 0.71
CA ASN A 16 4.66 -21.42 0.04
C ASN A 16 5.46 -20.10 -0.01
N ALA A 17 6.80 -20.15 0.04
CA ALA A 17 7.68 -18.96 -0.03
C ALA A 17 7.34 -17.98 -1.16
N LEU A 18 6.98 -18.49 -2.34
CA LEU A 18 6.58 -17.69 -3.50
C LEU A 18 5.29 -16.89 -3.24
N ALA A 19 4.30 -17.49 -2.56
CA ALA A 19 3.04 -16.83 -2.24
C ALA A 19 3.26 -15.71 -1.21
N PHE A 20 4.09 -15.94 -0.19
CA PHE A 20 4.48 -14.91 0.77
C PHE A 20 5.25 -13.77 0.10
N GLN A 21 6.14 -14.09 -0.85
CA GLN A 21 6.85 -13.04 -1.58
C GLN A 21 5.90 -12.21 -2.45
N LYS A 22 4.96 -12.83 -3.15
CA LYS A 22 3.92 -12.10 -3.90
C LYS A 22 3.09 -11.22 -2.98
N CYS A 23 2.68 -11.74 -1.82
CA CYS A 23 1.95 -10.98 -0.81
C CYS A 23 2.74 -9.76 -0.32
N LEU A 24 4.04 -9.91 -0.07
CA LEU A 24 4.94 -8.82 0.32
C LEU A 24 5.03 -7.73 -0.76
N VAL A 25 5.24 -8.13 -2.02
CA VAL A 25 5.38 -7.19 -3.14
C VAL A 25 4.06 -6.47 -3.40
N ILE A 26 2.93 -7.20 -3.43
CA ILE A 26 1.59 -6.63 -3.61
C ILE A 26 1.27 -5.67 -2.46
N GLY A 27 1.52 -6.07 -1.21
CA GLY A 27 1.30 -5.23 -0.04
C GLY A 27 2.11 -3.92 -0.11
N ASN A 28 3.40 -4.01 -0.46
CA ASN A 28 4.26 -2.83 -0.62
C ASN A 28 3.79 -1.90 -1.75
N TYR A 29 3.40 -2.43 -2.92
CA TYR A 29 2.84 -1.62 -4.01
C TYR A 29 1.50 -0.99 -3.63
N LEU A 30 0.63 -1.72 -2.94
CA LEU A 30 -0.66 -1.22 -2.47
C LEU A 30 -0.47 -0.06 -1.50
N MET A 31 0.49 -0.17 -0.56
CA MET A 31 0.82 0.92 0.36
C MET A 31 1.35 2.15 -0.39
N LEU A 32 2.28 1.98 -1.33
CA LEU A 32 2.84 3.08 -2.12
C LEU A 32 1.77 3.79 -2.96
N LEU A 33 0.98 3.02 -3.70
CA LEU A 33 -0.09 3.56 -4.54
C LEU A 33 -1.13 4.30 -3.69
N SER A 34 -1.54 3.71 -2.57
CA SER A 34 -2.49 4.34 -1.65
C SER A 34 -1.94 5.63 -1.07
N LEU A 35 -0.66 5.68 -0.72
CA LEU A 35 0.00 6.91 -0.24
C LEU A 35 -0.02 8.02 -1.29
N PHE A 36 0.30 7.70 -2.55
CA PHE A 36 0.26 8.67 -3.66
C PHE A 36 -1.15 9.20 -3.91
N ILE A 37 -2.16 8.35 -3.83
CA ILE A 37 -3.56 8.75 -4.05
C ILE A 37 -4.03 9.61 -2.89
N VAL A 38 -3.76 9.22 -1.64
CA VAL A 38 -4.09 10.03 -0.46
C VAL A 38 -3.43 11.41 -0.53
N ALA A 39 -2.14 11.47 -0.88
CA ALA A 39 -1.44 12.74 -1.06
C ALA A 39 -2.11 13.59 -2.14
N SER A 40 -2.36 13.01 -3.32
CA SER A 40 -3.05 13.69 -4.43
C SER A 40 -4.42 14.22 -4.03
N SER A 41 -5.22 13.42 -3.32
CA SER A 41 -6.53 13.85 -2.82
C SER A 41 -6.42 15.04 -1.86
N ILE A 42 -5.43 15.05 -0.96
CA ILE A 42 -5.18 16.19 -0.07
C ILE A 42 -4.82 17.44 -0.88
N PHE A 43 -3.97 17.32 -1.90
CA PHE A 43 -3.66 18.45 -2.78
C PHE A 43 -4.89 18.98 -3.51
N ILE A 44 -5.74 18.09 -4.04
CA ILE A 44 -6.98 18.48 -4.75
C ILE A 44 -7.96 19.19 -3.79
N THR A 45 -8.11 18.69 -2.57
CA THR A 45 -9.09 19.23 -1.61
C THR A 45 -8.61 20.51 -0.91
N PHE A 46 -7.29 20.71 -0.72
CA PHE A 46 -6.79 21.80 0.12
C PHE A 46 -5.81 22.76 -0.55
N ALA A 47 -5.04 22.33 -1.55
CA ALA A 47 -3.99 23.16 -2.15
C ALA A 47 -4.42 23.78 -3.49
N PHE A 48 -5.27 23.08 -4.24
CA PHE A 48 -5.74 23.48 -5.56
C PHE A 48 -7.26 23.53 -5.64
N ASP A 49 -7.93 23.78 -4.51
CA ASP A 49 -9.39 23.76 -4.41
C ASP A 49 -10.07 24.67 -5.45
N GLU A 50 -9.50 25.85 -5.73
CA GLU A 50 -10.02 26.77 -6.76
C GLU A 50 -9.94 26.23 -8.21
N HIS A 51 -9.09 25.23 -8.47
CA HIS A 51 -8.91 24.65 -9.81
C HIS A 51 -9.84 23.46 -10.08
N PHE A 52 -10.51 22.94 -9.05
CA PHE A 52 -11.34 21.75 -9.14
C PHE A 52 -12.79 22.04 -8.79
N THR A 53 -13.71 21.35 -9.46
CA THR A 53 -15.15 21.48 -9.15
C THR A 53 -15.47 20.87 -7.78
N ILE A 54 -16.56 21.32 -7.17
CA ILE A 54 -17.06 20.75 -5.90
C ILE A 54 -17.24 19.22 -6.01
N SER A 55 -17.73 18.72 -7.14
CA SER A 55 -17.87 17.28 -7.37
C SER A 55 -16.52 16.55 -7.32
N ALA A 56 -15.47 17.12 -7.92
CA ALA A 56 -14.13 16.54 -7.88
C ALA A 56 -13.54 16.58 -6.46
N GLN A 57 -13.75 17.66 -5.71
CA GLN A 57 -13.32 17.77 -4.32
C GLN A 57 -14.00 16.73 -3.41
N VAL A 58 -15.32 16.51 -3.58
CA VAL A 58 -16.07 15.47 -2.85
C VAL A 58 -15.53 14.07 -3.18
N LEU A 59 -15.29 13.77 -4.45
CA LEU A 59 -14.69 12.50 -4.87
C LEU A 59 -13.29 12.32 -4.28
N ALA A 60 -12.45 13.35 -4.31
CA ALA A 60 -11.11 13.33 -3.73
C ALA A 60 -11.16 13.07 -2.22
N HIS A 61 -12.10 13.69 -1.50
CA HIS A 61 -12.28 13.48 -0.06
C HIS A 61 -12.71 12.05 0.28
N ILE A 62 -13.69 11.49 -0.46
CA ILE A 62 -14.10 10.09 -0.30
C ILE A 62 -12.92 9.15 -0.61
N ALA A 63 -12.18 9.42 -1.69
CA ALA A 63 -11.01 8.66 -2.07
C ALA A 63 -9.95 8.66 -0.95
N THR A 64 -9.71 9.79 -0.27
CA THR A 64 -8.78 9.85 0.88
C THR A 64 -9.12 8.79 1.94
N ILE A 65 -10.39 8.65 2.30
CA ILE A 65 -10.84 7.69 3.33
C ILE A 65 -10.64 6.25 2.85
N VAL A 66 -11.07 5.95 1.62
CA VAL A 66 -10.97 4.60 1.04
C VAL A 66 -9.51 4.17 0.90
N PHE A 67 -8.65 5.02 0.34
CA PHE A 67 -7.25 4.71 0.12
C PHE A 67 -6.43 4.71 1.43
N ALA A 68 -6.81 5.50 2.44
CA ALA A 68 -6.23 5.35 3.78
C ALA A 68 -6.54 3.96 4.37
N GLY A 69 -7.73 3.41 4.11
CA GLY A 69 -8.08 2.02 4.43
C GLY A 69 -7.22 1.00 3.68
N LEU A 70 -7.05 1.19 2.37
CA LEU A 70 -6.20 0.32 1.54
C LEU A 70 -4.72 0.34 1.97
N LEU A 71 -4.22 1.49 2.43
CA LEU A 71 -2.87 1.60 2.99
C LEU A 71 -2.69 0.69 4.21
N LYS A 72 -3.67 0.65 5.12
CA LYS A 72 -3.67 -0.27 6.26
C LYS A 72 -3.72 -1.74 5.81
N ILE A 73 -4.53 -2.05 4.80
CA ILE A 73 -4.61 -3.41 4.24
C ILE A 73 -3.25 -3.83 3.64
N GLY A 74 -2.59 -2.94 2.90
CA GLY A 74 -1.24 -3.20 2.37
C GLY A 74 -0.21 -3.48 3.48
N TYR A 75 -0.30 -2.77 4.60
CA TYR A 75 0.54 -3.03 5.78
C TYR A 75 0.27 -4.42 6.38
N VAL A 76 -1.01 -4.81 6.52
CA VAL A 76 -1.36 -6.15 7.03
C VAL A 76 -0.81 -7.25 6.11
N LEU A 77 -0.93 -7.10 4.78
CA LEU A 77 -0.35 -8.05 3.82
C LEU A 77 1.17 -8.19 3.99
N ARG A 78 1.87 -7.07 4.19
CA ARG A 78 3.31 -7.06 4.49
C ARG A 78 3.62 -7.82 5.78
N CYS A 79 2.85 -7.59 6.86
CA CYS A 79 3.04 -8.30 8.12
C CYS A 79 2.81 -9.81 7.97
N VAL A 80 1.75 -10.22 7.25
CA VAL A 80 1.45 -11.63 6.97
C VAL A 80 2.60 -12.28 6.19
N ALA A 81 3.15 -11.61 5.18
CA ALA A 81 4.28 -12.12 4.43
C ALA A 81 5.55 -12.27 5.30
N LEU A 82 5.87 -11.26 6.12
CA LEU A 82 7.02 -11.31 7.04
C LEU A 82 6.86 -12.41 8.10
N HIS A 83 5.63 -12.62 8.58
CA HIS A 83 5.29 -13.73 9.46
C HIS A 83 5.49 -15.09 8.77
N GLY A 84 5.05 -15.23 7.52
CA GLY A 84 5.28 -16.43 6.71
C GLY A 84 6.76 -16.74 6.47
N PHE A 85 7.62 -15.72 6.44
CA PHE A 85 9.07 -15.89 6.37
C PHE A 85 9.76 -16.17 7.72
N GLY A 86 8.99 -16.40 8.80
CA GLY A 86 9.53 -16.71 10.12
C GLY A 86 10.16 -15.52 10.84
N LYS A 87 10.00 -14.29 10.34
CA LYS A 87 10.43 -13.08 11.05
C LYS A 87 9.41 -12.80 12.15
N ARG A 88 9.87 -12.48 13.37
CA ARG A 88 9.01 -12.16 14.54
C ARG A 88 8.90 -10.67 14.85
N ASN A 89 9.61 -9.83 14.09
CA ASN A 89 9.60 -8.38 14.21
C ASN A 89 8.77 -7.83 13.04
N PHE A 90 7.54 -7.41 13.33
CA PHE A 90 6.55 -6.93 12.35
C PHE A 90 6.42 -5.41 12.44
#